data_AF-A0AAW2M4D8-F1
#
_entry.id   AF-A0AAW2M4D8-F1
#
_cell.length_a   1.000
_cell.length_b   1.000
_cell.length_c   1.000
_cell.angle_alpha   90.00
_cell.angle_beta   90.00
_cell.angle_gamma   90.00
#
_symmetry.space_group_name_H-M   'P 1'
#
loop_
_entity.id
_entity.type
_entity.pdbx_description
1 polymer ?
#
loop_
_entity_poly.entity_id
_entity_poly.type
_entity_poly.pdbx_seq_one_letter_code
_entity_poly.pdbx_strand_id
1 'polypeptide(L)'
;TAYHNSYDKGTIIDYANFQFYAYDKGTSVSEFLDYFGKQSSNYNGGKVLASFISDGSGGLAPDNGFFTACSRLKSEGILHGIFVWSADDSKGLGFKYALLAISH
;
A
#
# COMPACT_ATOMS: atom_id res chain seq x y z
N THR A 1 -22.33 23.82 14.72
CA THR A 1 -21.95 24.30 13.38
C THR A 1 -21.12 23.23 12.72
N ALA A 2 -21.74 22.48 11.80
CA ALA A 2 -21.03 21.47 11.01
C ALA A 2 -20.07 22.21 10.06
N TYR A 3 -18.78 21.97 10.18
CA TYR A 3 -17.83 22.30 9.12
C TYR A 3 -18.09 21.32 7.97
N HIS A 4 -19.09 21.63 7.14
CA HIS A 4 -19.12 21.13 5.78
C HIS A 4 -17.93 21.78 5.05
N ASN A 5 -16.77 21.14 5.10
CA ASN A 5 -15.69 21.42 4.18
C ASN A 5 -16.08 20.82 2.82
N SER A 6 -17.01 21.46 2.13
CA SER A 6 -17.22 21.28 0.70
C SER A 6 -16.05 21.95 -0.03
N TYR A 7 -14.88 21.32 0.04
CA TYR A 7 -13.80 21.61 -0.88
C TYR A 7 -13.90 20.59 -2.00
N ASP A 8 -14.67 20.95 -3.03
CA ASP A 8 -14.41 20.44 -4.37
C ASP A 8 -13.13 21.15 -4.87
N LYS A 9 -12.01 20.81 -4.23
CA LYS A 9 -10.65 21.21 -4.61
C LYS A 9 -10.13 20.06 -5.43
N GLY A 10 -9.81 20.30 -6.70
CA GLY A 10 -8.91 19.42 -7.43
C GLY A 10 -7.73 19.10 -6.51
N THR A 11 -7.61 17.84 -6.12
CA THR A 11 -6.66 17.41 -5.11
C THR A 11 -5.25 17.58 -5.69
N ILE A 12 -4.44 18.48 -5.12
CA ILE A 12 -3.01 18.64 -5.50
C ILE A 12 -2.24 17.33 -5.26
N ILE A 13 -2.75 16.50 -4.35
CA ILE A 13 -2.20 15.20 -4.01
C ILE A 13 -2.99 14.14 -4.75
N ASP A 14 -2.35 13.50 -5.74
CA ASP A 14 -2.97 12.42 -6.51
C ASP A 14 -3.04 11.11 -5.72
N TYR A 15 -2.00 10.81 -4.94
CA TYR A 15 -1.83 9.55 -4.23
C TYR A 15 -1.14 9.75 -2.88
N ALA A 16 -1.46 8.89 -1.91
CA ALA A 16 -0.80 8.81 -0.62
C ALA A 16 0.07 7.54 -0.53
N ASN A 17 1.40 7.74 -0.43
CA ASN A 17 2.37 6.67 -0.25
C ASN A 17 2.43 6.23 1.22
N PHE A 18 1.38 5.57 1.71
CA PHE A 18 1.30 5.12 3.10
C PHE A 18 2.28 3.97 3.38
N GLN A 19 3.10 4.09 4.42
CA GLN A 19 4.16 3.14 4.75
C GLN A 19 3.62 1.91 5.50
N PHE A 20 2.97 0.97 4.80
CA PHE A 20 2.44 -0.26 5.41
C PHE A 20 3.53 -1.17 5.98
N TYR A 21 4.78 -1.01 5.53
CA TYR A 21 5.93 -1.67 6.12
C TYR A 21 6.34 -1.11 7.51
N ALA A 22 5.71 -0.03 7.98
CA ALA A 22 5.88 0.44 9.35
C ALA A 22 5.07 -0.38 10.38
N TYR A 23 4.15 -1.24 9.93
CA TYR A 23 3.53 -2.24 10.78
C TYR A 23 4.49 -3.38 11.13
N ASP A 24 4.16 -4.14 12.17
CA ASP A 24 5.02 -5.19 12.67
C ASP A 24 5.35 -6.24 11.60
N LYS A 25 6.61 -6.69 11.62
CA LYS A 25 7.05 -7.80 10.79
C LYS A 25 6.22 -9.04 11.09
N GLY A 26 5.76 -9.70 10.04
CA GLY A 26 4.88 -10.88 10.18
C GLY A 26 3.40 -10.55 10.18
N THR A 27 3.03 -9.29 9.89
CA THR A 27 1.66 -8.92 9.52
C THR A 27 1.10 -9.93 8.52
N SER A 28 -0.08 -10.46 8.81
CA SER A 28 -0.81 -11.40 7.97
C SER A 28 -1.59 -10.71 6.85
N VAL A 29 -2.07 -11.48 5.87
CA VAL A 29 -2.94 -10.96 4.79
C VAL A 29 -4.20 -10.29 5.35
N SER A 30 -4.83 -10.87 6.38
CA SER A 30 -6.04 -10.28 7.00
C SER A 30 -5.73 -8.96 7.70
N GLU A 31 -4.67 -8.91 8.50
CA GLU A 31 -4.28 -7.68 9.19
C GLU A 31 -3.92 -6.57 8.20
N PHE A 32 -3.21 -6.91 7.13
CA PHE A 32 -2.89 -5.95 6.07
C PHE A 32 -4.16 -5.37 5.43
N LEU A 33 -5.16 -6.20 5.11
CA LEU A 33 -6.41 -5.73 4.52
C LEU A 33 -7.19 -4.83 5.49
N ASP A 34 -7.21 -5.17 6.77
CA ASP A 34 -7.84 -4.36 7.82
C ASP A 34 -7.12 -3.00 7.97
N TYR A 35 -5.79 -3.01 7.98
CA TYR A 35 -5.00 -1.78 7.97
C TYR A 35 -5.23 -0.96 6.72
N PHE A 36 -5.28 -1.60 5.54
CA PHE A 36 -5.54 -0.91 4.28
C PHE A 36 -6.89 -0.21 4.29
N GLY A 37 -7.95 -0.88 4.75
CA GLY A 37 -9.28 -0.29 4.91
C GLY A 37 -9.30 0.87 5.90
N LYS A 38 -8.64 0.70 7.06
CA LYS A 38 -8.51 1.75 8.08
C LYS A 38 -7.78 2.98 7.53
N GLN A 39 -6.66 2.80 6.84
CA GLN A 39 -5.92 3.92 6.28
C GLN A 39 -6.67 4.57 5.14
N SER A 40 -7.27 3.82 4.22
CA SER A 40 -8.10 4.38 3.16
C SER A 40 -9.22 5.28 3.71
N SER A 41 -9.82 4.89 4.84
CA SER A 41 -10.84 5.70 5.53
C SER A 41 -10.26 6.98 6.14
N ASN A 42 -9.05 6.95 6.72
CA ASN A 42 -8.38 8.12 7.29
C ASN A 42 -8.05 9.20 6.24
N TYR A 43 -7.82 8.81 4.99
CA TYR A 43 -7.54 9.73 3.88
C TYR A 43 -8.82 10.18 3.13
N ASN A 44 -10.02 9.82 3.61
CA ASN A 44 -11.35 10.34 3.22
C ASN A 44 -11.52 10.66 1.71
N GLY A 45 -11.40 9.64 0.86
CA GLY A 45 -11.53 9.76 -0.60
C GLY A 45 -10.20 9.96 -1.34
N GLY A 46 -9.08 10.10 -0.63
CA GLY A 46 -7.74 10.04 -1.21
C GLY A 46 -7.34 8.63 -1.65
N LYS A 47 -6.46 8.54 -2.66
CA LYS A 47 -5.98 7.26 -3.21
C LYS A 47 -4.76 6.77 -2.46
N VAL A 48 -4.95 5.85 -1.51
CA VAL A 48 -3.85 5.21 -0.77
C VAL A 48 -3.20 4.13 -1.63
N LEU A 49 -1.87 4.15 -1.74
CA LEU A 49 -1.10 3.09 -2.39
C LEU A 49 -0.74 1.98 -1.40
N ALA A 50 -0.85 0.72 -1.84
CA ALA A 50 -0.29 -0.40 -1.11
C ALA A 50 1.25 -0.31 -1.11
N SER A 51 1.91 -0.84 -0.08
CA SER A 51 3.37 -0.77 -0.02
C SER A 51 4.02 -1.88 0.80
N PHE A 52 5.26 -2.17 0.46
CA PHE A 52 6.12 -3.10 1.18
C PHE A 52 7.55 -2.58 1.23
N ILE A 53 8.34 -3.15 2.14
CA ILE A 53 9.78 -2.93 2.22
C ILE A 53 10.55 -4.13 1.66
N SER A 54 11.53 -3.88 0.80
CA SER A 54 12.30 -4.90 0.09
C SER A 54 13.24 -5.69 0.99
N ASP A 55 13.71 -5.10 2.10
CA ASP A 55 14.55 -5.80 3.08
C ASP A 55 13.77 -6.76 4.00
N GLY A 56 12.43 -6.73 3.95
CA GLY A 56 11.54 -7.58 4.75
C GLY A 56 11.59 -7.29 6.26
N SER A 57 11.99 -6.08 6.66
CA SER A 57 12.11 -5.68 8.06
C SER A 57 10.76 -5.36 8.74
N GLY A 58 9.69 -5.16 7.97
CA GLY A 58 8.37 -4.87 8.53
C GLY A 58 7.20 -5.19 7.58
N GLY A 59 6.00 -5.11 8.14
CA GLY A 59 4.72 -5.32 7.45
C GLY A 59 4.52 -6.71 6.86
N LEU A 60 3.62 -6.76 5.87
CA LEU A 60 3.31 -7.96 5.08
C LEU A 60 4.37 -8.13 3.98
N ALA A 61 5.19 -9.17 4.12
CA ALA A 61 6.32 -9.38 3.21
C ALA A 61 5.88 -9.77 1.78
N PRO A 62 6.65 -9.40 0.74
CA PRO A 62 6.33 -9.70 -0.66
C PRO A 62 6.16 -11.20 -0.97
N ASP A 63 6.99 -12.04 -0.36
CA ASP A 63 6.98 -13.49 -0.48
C ASP A 63 6.03 -14.18 0.52
N ASN A 64 5.36 -13.41 1.37
CA ASN A 64 4.44 -13.92 2.38
C ASN A 64 3.03 -13.31 2.24
N GLY A 65 2.52 -13.22 1.02
CA GLY A 65 1.11 -12.92 0.78
C GLY A 65 0.76 -11.45 0.47
N PHE A 66 1.74 -10.55 0.38
CA PHE A 66 1.48 -9.17 -0.07
C PHE A 66 0.73 -9.13 -1.41
N PHE A 67 1.21 -9.89 -2.39
CA PHE A 67 0.59 -9.95 -3.72
C PHE A 67 -0.79 -10.65 -3.72
N THR A 68 -1.04 -11.55 -2.76
CA THR A 68 -2.37 -12.10 -2.51
C THR A 68 -3.32 -11.02 -2.03
N ALA A 69 -2.89 -10.18 -1.08
CA ALA A 69 -3.68 -9.04 -0.61
C ALA A 69 -3.94 -8.04 -1.75
N CYS A 70 -2.92 -7.69 -2.55
CA CYS A 70 -3.09 -6.81 -3.71
C CYS A 70 -4.05 -7.38 -4.74
N SER A 71 -4.00 -8.68 -5.02
CA SER A 71 -4.93 -9.33 -5.95
C SER A 71 -6.39 -9.17 -5.49
N ARG A 72 -6.64 -9.30 -4.18
CA ARG A 72 -7.96 -9.05 -3.60
C ARG A 72 -8.38 -7.58 -3.75
N LEU A 73 -7.53 -6.64 -3.35
CA LEU A 73 -7.80 -5.20 -3.49
C LEU A 73 -8.06 -4.80 -4.96
N LYS A 74 -7.33 -5.40 -5.90
CA LYS A 74 -7.54 -5.21 -7.34
C LYS A 74 -8.90 -5.74 -7.79
N SER A 75 -9.28 -6.94 -7.35
CA SER A 75 -10.59 -7.52 -7.67
C SER A 75 -11.76 -6.71 -7.12
N GLU A 76 -11.55 -6.02 -6.00
CA GLU A 76 -12.52 -5.10 -5.38
C GLU A 76 -12.49 -3.69 -6.02
N GLY A 77 -11.56 -3.41 -6.95
CA GLY A 77 -11.45 -2.13 -7.65
C GLY A 77 -10.84 -0.99 -6.83
N ILE A 78 -10.20 -1.31 -5.69
CA ILE A 78 -9.67 -0.34 -4.72
C ILE A 78 -8.13 -0.31 -4.65
N LEU A 79 -7.44 -1.12 -5.47
CA LEU A 79 -5.99 -1.03 -5.61
C LEU A 79 -5.62 0.12 -6.57
N HIS A 80 -5.16 1.24 -6.01
CA HIS A 80 -4.77 2.42 -6.80
C HIS A 80 -3.32 2.37 -7.33
N GLY A 81 -2.50 1.46 -6.79
CA GLY A 81 -1.12 1.24 -7.16
C GLY A 81 -0.30 0.68 -5.99
N ILE A 82 0.97 0.37 -6.27
CA ILE A 82 1.93 -0.16 -5.31
C ILE A 82 3.17 0.74 -5.32
N PHE A 83 3.72 1.09 -4.17
CA PHE A 83 5.06 1.66 -4.07
C PHE A 83 5.98 0.76 -3.22
N VAL A 84 7.27 0.77 -3.55
CA VAL A 84 8.27 -0.12 -2.97
C VAL A 84 9.35 0.70 -2.29
N TRP A 85 9.64 0.40 -1.02
CA TRP A 85 10.79 0.97 -0.32
C TRP A 85 11.86 -0.12 -0.15
N SER A 86 13.10 -0.02 -0.60
CA SER A 86 13.67 0.99 -1.49
C SER A 86 14.33 0.30 -2.69
N ALA A 87 14.78 1.11 -3.65
CA ALA A 87 15.56 0.61 -4.79
C ALA A 87 16.93 0.06 -4.35
N ASP A 88 17.53 0.66 -3.32
CA ASP A 88 18.83 0.29 -2.77
C ASP A 88 18.83 -1.17 -2.26
N ASP A 89 17.84 -1.53 -1.46
CA ASP A 89 17.66 -2.92 -0.99
C ASP A 89 17.24 -3.85 -2.12
N SER A 90 16.37 -3.36 -3.01
CA SER A 90 15.89 -4.13 -4.17
C SER A 90 17.03 -4.52 -5.12
N LYS A 91 18.08 -3.71 -5.22
CA LYS A 91 19.28 -4.00 -6.04
C LYS A 91 19.96 -5.29 -5.58
N GLY A 92 20.06 -5.52 -4.26
CA GLY A 92 20.61 -6.77 -3.71
C GLY A 92 19.77 -8.01 -4.02
N LEU A 93 18.49 -7.80 -4.35
CA LEU A 93 17.53 -8.85 -4.73
C LEU A 93 17.28 -8.94 -6.23
N GLY A 94 18.05 -8.21 -7.06
CA GLY A 94 17.87 -8.17 -8.51
C GLY A 94 16.50 -7.62 -8.94
N PHE A 95 15.91 -6.71 -8.14
CA PHE A 95 14.60 -6.09 -8.38
C PHE A 95 13.41 -7.07 -8.48
N LYS A 96 13.56 -8.32 -8.03
CA LYS A 96 12.55 -9.37 -8.18
C LYS A 96 11.13 -8.95 -7.75
N TYR A 97 11.00 -8.27 -6.60
CA TYR A 97 9.70 -7.87 -6.08
C TYR A 97 9.12 -6.63 -6.77
N ALA A 98 9.97 -5.72 -7.28
CA ALA A 98 9.50 -4.58 -8.07
C ALA A 98 8.93 -5.06 -9.42
N LEU A 99 9.57 -6.06 -10.05
CA LEU A 99 9.05 -6.68 -11.27
C LEU A 99 7.72 -7.41 -11.04
N LEU A 100 7.57 -8.09 -9.90
CA LEU A 100 6.29 -8.69 -9.50
C LEU A 100 5.21 -7.63 -9.24
N ALA A 101 5.55 -6.47 -8.68
CA ALA A 101 4.60 -5.39 -8.49
C ALA A 101 4.07 -4.83 -9.82
N ILE A 102 4.89 -4.77 -10.87
CA ILE A 102 4.48 -4.31 -12.20
C ILE A 102 3.48 -5.27 -12.87
N SER A 103 3.49 -6.56 -12.51
CA SER A 103 2.56 -7.55 -13.07
C SER A 103 1.21 -7.62 -12.36
N HIS A 104 1.00 -6.85 -11.28
CA HIS A 104 -0.24 -6.83 -10.50
C HIS A 104 -1.09 -5.62 -10.84
#